data_AF-A0A950Q9D5-F1
#
_entry.id   AF-A0A950Q9D5-F1
#
_cell.length_a   1.000
_cell.length_b   1.000
_cell.length_c   1.000
_cell.angle_alpha   90.00
_cell.angle_beta   90.00
_cell.angle_gamma   90.00
#
_symmetry.space_group_name_H-M   'P 1'
#
loop_
_entity.id
_entity.type
_entity.pdbx_description
1 polymer ?
#
loop_
_entity_poly.entity_id
_entity_poly.type
_entity_poly.pdbx_seq_one_letter_code
_entity_poly.pdbx_strand_id
1 'polypeptide(L)' 'MTDKPNILIVEARFYGHISDMLLDGVTAALEKGGAHFERLAVPGALEIPPAIAMAARGGEHGGKSFDGYIALGCV' A
#
# COMPACT_ATOMS: atom_id res chain seq x y z
N MET A 1 20.95 -2.04 13.24
CA MET A 1 19.57 -2.39 13.62
C MET A 1 18.80 -2.41 12.32
N THR A 2 18.35 -3.57 11.86
CA THR A 2 17.53 -3.63 10.65
C THR A 2 16.12 -3.24 11.08
N ASP A 3 15.75 -1.99 10.80
CA ASP A 3 14.37 -1.55 11.02
C ASP A 3 13.42 -2.44 10.23
N LYS A 4 12.25 -2.71 10.82
CA LYS A 4 11.19 -3.45 10.13
C LYS A 4 10.69 -2.60 8.96
N PRO A 5 10.63 -3.14 7.72
CA PRO A 5 10.14 -2.37 6.57
C PRO A 5 8.73 -1.82 6.85
N ASN A 6 8.51 -0.54 6.57
CA ASN A 6 7.21 0.12 6.66
C ASN A 6 6.63 0.33 5.25
N ILE A 7 5.54 -0.36 4.94
CA ILE A 7 4.97 -0.46 3.58
C ILE A 7 3.63 0.26 3.50
N LEU A 8 3.39 1.03 2.42
CA LEU A 8 2.06 1.54 2.11
C LEU A 8 1.37 0.66 1.07
N ILE A 9 0.24 0.09 1.43
CA ILE A 9 -0.66 -0.61 0.51
C ILE A 9 -1.67 0.40 -0.02
N VAL A 10 -1.70 0.61 -1.34
CA VAL A 10 -2.68 1.45 -2.01
C VAL A 10 -3.62 0.55 -2.82
N GLU A 11 -4.90 0.50 -2.43
CA GLU A 11 -5.89 -0.39 -3.02
C GLU A 11 -7.00 0.36 -3.77
N ALA A 12 -7.22 -0.03 -5.02
CA ALA A 12 -8.39 0.34 -5.80
C ALA A 12 -9.53 -0.65 -5.52
N ARG A 13 -10.62 -0.16 -4.93
CA ARG A 13 -11.73 -1.01 -4.46
C ARG A 13 -12.93 -1.03 -5.41
N PHE A 14 -12.70 -1.08 -6.72
CA PHE A 14 -13.79 -1.18 -7.70
C PHE A 14 -14.52 -2.53 -7.61
N TYR A 15 -13.78 -3.63 -7.44
CA TYR A 15 -14.31 -4.98 -7.19
C TYR A 15 -14.01 -5.42 -5.77
N GLY A 16 -14.85 -5.03 -4.81
CA GLY A 16 -14.57 -5.20 -3.36
C GLY A 16 -14.13 -6.61 -2.95
N HIS A 17 -14.82 -7.66 -3.40
CA HIS A 17 -14.47 -9.04 -3.05
C HIS A 17 -13.10 -9.48 -3.60
N ILE A 18 -12.71 -9.01 -4.79
CA ILE A 18 -11.38 -9.29 -5.36
C ILE A 18 -10.33 -8.49 -4.59
N SER A 19 -10.61 -7.23 -4.26
CA SER A 19 -9.70 -6.39 -3.46
C SER A 19 -9.43 -7.03 -2.09
N ASP A 20 -10.43 -7.63 -1.45
CA ASP A 20 -10.26 -8.33 -0.17
C ASP A 20 -9.34 -9.55 -0.33
N MET A 21 -9.53 -10.37 -1.37
CA MET A 21 -8.64 -11.52 -1.65
C MET A 21 -7.19 -11.08 -1.93
N LEU A 22 -7.00 -9.98 -2.66
CA LEU A 22 -5.68 -9.41 -2.94
C LEU A 22 -5.03 -8.90 -1.64
N LEU A 23 -5.81 -8.22 -0.80
CA LEU A 23 -5.34 -7.69 0.48
C LEU A 23 -4.94 -8.81 1.43
N ASP A 24 -5.74 -9.87 1.54
CA ASP A 24 -5.43 -11.04 2.38
C ASP A 24 -4.08 -11.67 2.01
N GLY A 25 -3.83 -11.84 0.72
CA GLY A 25 -2.55 -12.37 0.23
C GLY A 25 -1.35 -11.47 0.56
N VAL A 26 -1.51 -10.15 0.39
CA VAL A 26 -0.46 -9.17 0.72
C VAL A 26 -0.20 -9.12 2.21
N THR A 27 -1.23 -9.03 3.04
CA THR A 27 -1.11 -8.98 4.49
C THR A 27 -0.42 -10.23 5.03
N ALA A 28 -0.83 -11.43 4.57
CA ALA A 28 -0.17 -12.68 4.95
C ALA A 28 1.33 -12.70 4.58
N ALA A 29 1.70 -12.16 3.41
CA ALA A 29 3.09 -12.09 2.97
C ALA A 29 3.91 -11.10 3.81
N LEU A 30 3.37 -9.91 4.11
CA LEU A 30 4.03 -8.88 4.90
C LEU A 30 4.21 -9.29 6.36
N GLU A 31 3.19 -9.93 6.95
CA GLU A 31 3.26 -10.48 8.32
C GLU A 31 4.33 -11.57 8.42
N LYS A 32 4.37 -12.49 7.45
CA LYS A 32 5.43 -13.51 7.37
C LYS A 32 6.83 -12.89 7.22
N GLY A 33 6.92 -11.75 6.54
CA GLY A 33 8.16 -10.97 6.39
C GLY A 33 8.52 -10.08 7.59
N GLY A 34 7.64 -9.94 8.58
CA GLY A 34 7.84 -9.07 9.75
C GLY A 34 7.78 -7.57 9.45
N ALA A 35 7.13 -7.16 8.35
CA ALA A 35 6.97 -5.77 7.94
C ALA A 35 5.80 -5.08 8.68
N HIS A 36 5.93 -3.77 8.89
CA HIS A 36 4.80 -2.91 9.22
C HIS A 36 4.14 -2.44 7.93
N PHE A 37 2.83 -2.24 7.96
CA PHE A 37 2.12 -1.69 6.81
C PHE A 37 0.89 -0.88 7.19
N GLU A 38 0.53 0.02 6.28
CA GLU A 38 -0.70 0.81 6.31
C GLU A 38 -1.47 0.66 5.01
N ARG A 39 -2.74 1.03 5.05
CA ARG A 39 -3.66 0.89 3.92
C ARG A 39 -4.28 2.22 3.54
N LEU A 40 -4.26 2.54 2.25
CA LEU A 40 -4.92 3.69 1.64
C LEU A 40 -5.84 3.19 0.52
N ALA A 41 -7.13 3.44 0.64
CA ALA A 41 -8.10 3.11 -0.40
C ALA A 41 -8.25 4.27 -1.40
N VAL A 42 -8.34 3.94 -2.68
CA VAL A 42 -8.62 4.87 -3.78
C VAL A 42 -9.80 4.37 -4.63
N PRO A 43 -10.49 5.26 -5.38
CA PRO A 43 -11.67 4.89 -6.16
C PRO A 43 -11.42 3.82 -7.23
N GLY A 44 -10.30 3.90 -7.96
CA GLY A 44 -9.97 3.02 -9.06
C GLY A 44 -8.46 2.87 -9.28
N ALA A 45 -8.09 2.01 -10.23
CA ALA A 45 -6.68 1.68 -10.48
C ALA A 45 -5.87 2.89 -10.98
N LEU A 46 -6.52 3.84 -11.66
CA LEU A 46 -5.89 5.04 -12.19
C LEU A 46 -5.49 6.04 -11.09
N GLU A 47 -6.10 5.96 -9.92
CA GLU A 47 -5.76 6.80 -8.77
C GLU A 47 -4.59 6.25 -7.94
N ILE A 48 -4.15 5.00 -8.16
CA ILE A 48 -3.03 4.41 -7.41
C ILE A 48 -1.70 5.14 -7.66
N PRO A 49 -1.25 5.39 -8.91
CA PRO A 49 0.02 6.08 -9.15
C PRO A 49 0.10 7.47 -8.51
N PRO A 50 -0.89 8.38 -8.65
CA PRO A 50 -0.82 9.68 -8.00
C PRO A 50 -0.90 9.59 -6.47
N ALA A 51 -1.64 8.62 -5.90
CA ALA A 51 -1.68 8.41 -4.45
C ALA A 51 -0.31 8.00 -3.89
N ILE A 52 0.40 7.08 -4.56
CA ILE A 52 1.77 6.69 -4.21
C ILE A 52 2.72 7.89 -4.32
N ALA A 53 2.62 8.67 -5.41
CA ALA A 53 3.46 9.85 -5.61
C ALA A 53 3.23 10.91 -4.52
N MET A 54 1.99 11.11 -4.08
CA MET A 54 1.67 12.00 -2.96
C MET A 54 2.25 11.50 -1.64
N ALA A 55 2.17 10.20 -1.36
CA ALA A 55 2.75 9.61 -0.15
C ALA A 55 4.28 9.73 -0.13
N ALA A 56 4.94 9.42 -1.24
CA ALA A 56 6.39 9.52 -1.37
C ALA A 56 6.89 10.96 -1.17
N ARG A 57 6.25 11.93 -1.84
CA ARG A 57 6.55 13.35 -1.65
C ARG A 57 6.24 13.80 -0.22
N GLY A 58 5.18 13.29 0.40
CA GLY A 58 4.84 13.58 1.79
C GLY A 58 5.99 13.27 2.75
N GLY A 59 6.64 12.11 2.59
CA GLY A 59 7.81 11.72 3.37
C GLY A 59 9.00 12.66 3.19
N GLU A 60 9.25 13.14 1.97
CA GLU A 60 10.31 14.13 1.68
C GLU A 60 10.06 15.48 2.38
N HIS A 61 8.81 15.82 2.68
CA HIS A 61 8.41 17.09 3.31
C HIS A 61 8.16 16.93 4.83
N GLY A 62 8.75 15.92 5.47
CA GLY A 62 8.64 15.69 6.92
C GLY A 62 7.35 14.99 7.36
N GLY A 63 6.55 14.51 6.41
CA GLY A 63 5.45 13.57 6.66
C GLY A 63 5.95 12.14 6.89
N LYS A 64 5.03 11.18 6.84
CA LYS A 64 5.37 9.77 7.03
C LYS A 64 6.11 9.22 5.80
N SER A 65 7.24 8.58 6.03
CA SER A 65 8.03 7.90 5.00
C SER A 65 7.74 6.39 4.99
N PHE A 66 7.76 5.81 3.80
CA PHE A 66 7.59 4.38 3.57
C PHE A 66 8.80 3.82 2.85
N ASP A 67 9.19 2.61 3.22
CA ASP A 67 10.30 1.86 2.60
C ASP A 67 9.87 1.20 1.27
N GLY A 68 8.57 1.09 1.05
CA GLY A 68 8.01 0.51 -0.17
C GLY A 68 6.51 0.71 -0.30
N TYR A 69 6.01 0.42 -1.50
CA TYR A 69 4.60 0.58 -1.87
C TYR A 69 4.09 -0.69 -2.55
N ILE A 70 2.84 -1.04 -2.29
CA ILE A 70 2.14 -2.13 -2.96
C ILE A 70 0.88 -1.58 -3.58
N ALA A 71 0.74 -1.77 -4.90
CA ALA A 71 -0.44 -1.37 -5.68
C ALA A 71 -1.38 -2.56 -5.85
N LEU A 72 -2.62 -2.44 -5.37
CA LEU A 72 -3.65 -3.46 -5.52
C LEU A 72 -4.82 -2.95 -6.37
N GLY A 73 -5.17 -3.66 -7.44
CA GLY A 73 -6.30 -3.33 -8.30
C GLY A 73 -6.67 -4.49 -9.23
N CYS A 74 -7.88 -4.46 -9.76
CA CYS A 74 -8.40 -5.43 -10.72
C CYS A 74 -9.14 -4.68 -11.84
N VAL A 75 -8.84 -5.04 -13.10
CA VAL A 75 -9.35 -4.42 -14.34
C VAL A 75 -9.92 -5.49 -15.24
#